data_AF-H6QC39-F1
#
_entry.id   AF-H6QC39-F1
#
_cell.length_a   1.000
_cell.length_b   1.000
_cell.length_c   1.000
_cell.angle_alpha   90.00
_cell.angle_beta   90.00
_cell.angle_gamma   90.00
#
_symmetry.space_group_name_H-M   'P 1'
#
loop_
_entity.id
_entity.type
_entity.pdbx_description
1 polymer ?
#
loop_
_entity_poly.entity_id
_entity_poly.type
_entity_poly.pdbx_seq_one_letter_code
_entity_poly.pdbx_strand_id
1 'polypeptide(L)'
;MIVFVDESGAKSPCNCVALGAVAFEAKYGVTYMELGRHVLERIRRLARVGGELKWGDVRRRADVRLVMRLISEVAEVRYKVFHFASYADVEKALEELAEGALLIVVDNQLLARKPHIGARIIERDSRKVPGLQLADIIAGHARQKHCIRL
;
A
#
# COMPACT_ATOMS: atom_id res chain seq x y z
N MET A 1 -12.13 9.79 -0.50
CA MET A 1 -10.65 9.72 -0.63
C MET A 1 -10.25 8.91 -1.85
N ILE A 2 -9.00 9.00 -2.29
CA ILE A 2 -8.38 8.05 -3.23
C ILE A 2 -7.45 7.17 -2.41
N VAL A 3 -7.71 5.86 -2.40
CA VAL A 3 -7.00 4.89 -1.56
C VAL A 3 -6.13 4.01 -2.44
N PHE A 4 -4.84 3.93 -2.12
CA PHE A 4 -3.89 3.04 -2.77
C PHE A 4 -3.64 1.86 -1.86
N VAL A 5 -3.75 0.63 -2.38
CA VAL A 5 -3.57 -0.59 -1.58
C VAL A 5 -2.59 -1.53 -2.28
N ASP A 6 -1.67 -2.07 -1.50
CA ASP A 6 -0.71 -3.08 -1.92
C ASP A 6 -0.57 -4.14 -0.82
N GLU A 7 -0.04 -5.30 -1.17
CA GLU A 7 0.17 -6.41 -0.24
C GLU A 7 1.63 -6.70 0.10
N SER A 8 1.81 -7.41 1.20
CA SER A 8 3.06 -8.08 1.51
C SER A 8 2.78 -9.48 2.04
N GLY A 9 3.53 -10.47 1.55
CA GLY A 9 3.38 -11.88 1.91
C GLY A 9 2.71 -12.71 0.80
N ALA A 10 3.08 -13.98 0.71
CA ALA A 10 2.52 -14.87 -0.31
C ALA A 10 1.11 -15.32 0.08
N LYS A 11 0.16 -15.20 -0.86
CA LYS A 11 -1.24 -15.65 -0.72
C LYS A 11 -1.33 -17.18 -0.82
N SER A 12 -0.83 -17.86 0.20
CA SER A 12 -0.92 -19.31 0.38
C SER A 12 -1.55 -19.64 1.73
N PRO A 13 -2.24 -20.78 1.89
CA PRO A 13 -2.92 -21.11 3.13
C PRO A 13 -2.03 -20.95 4.37
N CYS A 14 -2.57 -20.30 5.40
CA CYS A 14 -1.93 -19.99 6.68
C CYS A 14 -0.76 -19.00 6.64
N ASN A 15 -0.35 -18.50 5.47
CA ASN A 15 0.68 -17.47 5.40
C ASN A 15 0.17 -16.15 5.98
N CYS A 16 1.02 -15.49 6.77
CA CYS A 16 0.75 -14.16 7.27
C CYS A 16 0.94 -13.13 6.15
N VAL A 17 -0.16 -12.49 5.77
CA VAL A 17 -0.28 -11.46 4.74
C VAL A 17 -0.63 -10.13 5.41
N ALA A 18 -0.06 -9.04 4.90
CA ALA A 18 -0.44 -7.70 5.27
C ALA A 18 -0.92 -6.94 4.04
N LEU A 19 -2.03 -6.22 4.17
CA LEU A 19 -2.42 -5.17 3.24
C LEU A 19 -2.06 -3.83 3.84
N GLY A 20 -1.32 -3.03 3.09
CA GLY A 20 -1.00 -1.65 3.42
C GLY A 20 -1.80 -0.71 2.54
N ALA A 21 -2.25 0.40 3.11
CA ALA A 21 -2.94 1.43 2.36
C ALA A 21 -2.50 2.84 2.73
N VAL A 22 -2.47 3.70 1.71
CA VAL A 22 -2.35 5.15 1.88
C VAL A 22 -3.55 5.83 1.24
N ALA A 23 -4.24 6.66 2.00
CA ALA A 23 -5.43 7.37 1.54
C ALA A 23 -5.13 8.87 1.44
N PHE A 24 -5.40 9.42 0.25
CA PHE A 24 -5.24 10.84 -0.04
C PHE A 24 -6.61 11.49 -0.23
N GLU A 25 -6.74 12.73 0.21
CA GLU A 25 -7.86 13.57 -0.20
C GLU A 25 -7.82 13.80 -1.71
N ALA A 26 -8.98 13.71 -2.36
CA ALA A 26 -9.08 13.99 -3.78
C ALA A 26 -8.94 15.50 -3.99
N LYS A 27 -7.96 15.92 -4.81
CA LYS A 27 -7.73 17.32 -5.17
C LYS A 27 -8.14 17.55 -6.62
N TYR A 28 -8.93 18.58 -6.87
CA TYR A 28 -9.33 18.97 -8.22
C TYR A 28 -8.09 19.26 -9.07
N GLY A 29 -8.07 18.73 -10.30
CA GLY A 29 -6.95 18.91 -11.24
C GLY A 29 -5.70 18.05 -10.98
N VAL A 30 -5.66 17.26 -9.90
CA VAL A 30 -4.54 16.36 -9.61
C VAL A 30 -4.93 14.92 -9.94
N THR A 31 -4.16 14.27 -10.80
CA THR A 31 -4.37 12.85 -11.11
C THR A 31 -3.86 11.96 -9.97
N TYR A 32 -4.54 10.84 -9.73
CA TYR A 32 -4.08 9.84 -8.76
C TYR A 32 -2.67 9.30 -9.08
N MET A 33 -2.23 9.40 -10.33
CA MET A 33 -0.88 9.03 -10.79
C MET A 33 0.24 9.94 -10.23
N GLU A 34 -0.11 11.03 -9.58
CA GLU A 34 0.84 12.01 -9.01
C GLU A 34 0.77 12.12 -7.48
N LEU A 35 -0.30 11.58 -6.86
CA LEU A 35 -0.48 11.62 -5.41
C LEU A 35 0.67 10.90 -4.70
N GLY A 36 1.29 11.59 -3.75
CA GLY A 36 2.45 11.08 -3.01
C GLY A 36 3.80 11.15 -3.74
N ARG A 37 3.86 11.62 -5.00
CA ARG A 37 5.12 11.67 -5.79
C ARG A 37 6.25 12.40 -5.05
N HIS A 38 5.96 13.58 -4.49
CA HIS A 38 6.95 14.39 -3.79
C HIS A 38 7.54 13.69 -2.55
N VAL A 39 6.70 12.96 -1.79
CA VAL A 39 7.16 12.16 -0.64
C VAL A 39 7.95 10.94 -1.11
N LEU A 40 7.46 10.24 -2.15
CA LEU A 40 8.16 9.10 -2.71
C LEU A 40 9.58 9.46 -3.16
N GLU A 41 9.75 10.56 -3.90
CA GLU A 41 11.07 11.04 -4.34
C GLU A 41 11.98 11.41 -3.16
N ARG A 42 11.40 12.00 -2.09
CA ARG A 42 12.15 12.26 -0.86
C ARG A 42 12.64 10.96 -0.22
N ILE A 43 11.79 9.93 -0.12
CA ILE A 43 12.17 8.64 0.46
C ILE A 43 13.20 7.93 -0.43
N ARG A 44 13.05 7.97 -1.76
CA ARG A 44 14.03 7.43 -2.71
C ARG A 44 15.43 8.03 -2.50
N ARG A 45 15.52 9.34 -2.31
CA ARG A 45 16.79 10.01 -1.98
C ARG A 45 17.37 9.54 -0.65
N LEU A 46 16.54 9.41 0.39
CA LEU A 46 16.96 8.89 1.70
C LEU A 46 17.47 7.44 1.60
N ALA A 47 16.77 6.59 0.84
CA ALA A 47 17.12 5.18 0.65
C ALA A 47 18.16 4.92 -0.46
N ARG A 48 18.59 5.96 -1.19
CA ARG A 48 19.49 5.89 -2.36
C ARG A 48 19.01 4.88 -3.42
N VAL A 49 17.75 5.02 -3.83
CA VAL A 49 17.10 4.18 -4.84
C VAL A 49 16.75 5.01 -6.07
N GLY A 50 17.19 4.57 -7.26
CA GLY A 50 16.90 5.23 -8.54
C GLY A 50 15.69 4.67 -9.30
N GLY A 51 15.12 3.56 -8.83
CA GLY A 51 13.99 2.87 -9.46
C GLY A 51 12.76 2.77 -8.57
N GLU A 52 11.99 1.70 -8.77
CA GLU A 52 10.88 1.37 -7.87
C GLU A 52 11.38 1.21 -6.43
N LEU A 53 10.68 1.84 -5.50
CA LEU A 53 11.01 1.77 -4.09
C LEU A 53 10.17 0.68 -3.44
N LYS A 54 10.82 -0.27 -2.76
CA LYS A 54 10.16 -1.33 -1.99
C LYS A 54 10.48 -1.22 -0.50
N TRP A 55 9.65 -1.83 0.35
CA TRP A 55 9.90 -1.92 1.79
C TRP A 55 11.32 -2.42 2.12
N GLY A 56 11.81 -3.40 1.36
CA GLY A 56 13.15 -3.97 1.54
C GLY A 56 14.27 -2.94 1.43
N ASP A 57 14.11 -1.89 0.61
CA ASP A 57 15.11 -0.83 0.47
C ASP A 57 15.04 0.15 1.63
N VAL A 58 13.83 0.55 2.02
CA VAL A 58 13.60 1.41 3.19
C VAL A 58 14.19 0.77 4.45
N ARG A 59 13.83 -0.49 4.71
CA ARG A 59 14.29 -1.25 5.88
C ARG A 59 15.82 -1.36 5.98
N ARG A 60 16.51 -1.43 4.83
CA ARG A 60 17.96 -1.63 4.78
C ARG A 60 18.76 -0.33 4.76
N ARG A 61 18.19 0.76 4.24
CA ARG A 61 18.97 1.94 3.82
C ARG A 61 18.46 3.27 4.36
N ALA A 62 17.28 3.32 4.97
CA ALA A 62 16.69 4.56 5.46
C ALA A 62 16.22 4.43 6.92
N ASP A 63 16.01 5.57 7.57
CA ASP A 63 15.34 5.62 8.87
C ASP A 63 13.84 5.34 8.68
N VAL A 64 13.43 4.14 9.13
CA VAL A 64 12.03 3.68 9.05
C VAL A 64 11.07 4.64 9.75
N ARG A 65 11.42 5.16 10.94
CA ARG A 65 10.53 6.05 11.70
C ARG A 65 10.31 7.36 10.95
N LEU A 66 11.38 7.92 10.38
CA LEU A 66 11.29 9.09 9.52
C LEU A 66 10.42 8.83 8.29
N VAL A 67 10.62 7.70 7.61
CA VAL A 67 9.82 7.36 6.41
C VAL A 67 8.33 7.23 6.74
N MET A 68 7.97 6.50 7.80
CA MET A 68 6.58 6.35 8.21
C MET A 68 5.94 7.69 8.58
N ARG A 69 6.70 8.58 9.22
CA ARG A 69 6.27 9.95 9.53
C ARG A 69 6.03 10.76 8.25
N LEU A 70 6.95 10.74 7.29
CA LEU A 70 6.81 11.46 6.02
C LEU A 70 5.56 11.04 5.23
N ILE A 71 5.21 9.75 5.26
CA ILE A 71 3.99 9.26 4.62
C ILE A 71 2.75 9.77 5.38
N SER A 72 2.77 9.66 6.71
CA SER A 72 1.64 10.05 7.57
C SER A 72 1.38 11.58 7.57
N GLU A 73 2.38 12.40 7.23
CA GLU A 73 2.24 13.85 7.09
C GLU A 73 1.40 14.26 5.85
N VAL A 74 1.25 13.37 4.85
CA VAL A 74 0.61 13.70 3.56
C VAL A 74 -0.56 12.79 3.19
N ALA A 75 -0.72 11.67 3.89
CA ALA A 75 -1.74 10.67 3.63
C ALA A 75 -2.15 10.00 4.95
N GLU A 76 -3.41 9.58 5.02
CA GLU A 76 -3.86 8.68 6.07
C GLU A 76 -3.28 7.28 5.80
N VAL A 77 -2.66 6.69 6.81
CA VAL A 77 -2.03 5.36 6.73
C VAL A 77 -2.94 4.33 7.38
N ARG A 78 -3.27 3.26 6.65
CA ARG A 78 -4.08 2.15 7.14
C ARG A 78 -3.38 0.82 6.84
N TYR A 79 -3.60 -0.21 7.65
CA TYR A 79 -3.15 -1.55 7.33
C TYR A 79 -3.98 -2.63 8.01
N LYS A 80 -3.99 -3.81 7.42
CA LYS A 80 -4.58 -5.03 7.99
C LYS A 80 -3.59 -6.17 7.86
N VAL A 81 -3.51 -7.02 8.89
CA VAL A 81 -2.66 -8.21 8.91
C VAL A 81 -3.55 -9.40 9.26
N PHE A 82 -3.42 -10.48 8.49
CA PHE A 82 -4.23 -11.68 8.66
C PHE A 82 -3.49 -12.90 8.13
N HIS A 83 -3.94 -14.09 8.54
CA HIS A 83 -3.51 -15.34 7.93
C HIS A 83 -4.39 -15.61 6.73
N PHE A 84 -3.79 -15.80 5.55
CA PHE A 84 -4.53 -16.07 4.33
C PHE A 84 -5.16 -17.46 4.39
N ALA A 85 -6.48 -17.55 4.38
CA ALA A 85 -7.22 -18.79 4.15
C ALA A 85 -7.79 -18.80 2.73
N SER A 86 -8.28 -17.66 2.26
CA SER A 86 -8.83 -17.50 0.91
C SER A 86 -8.78 -16.04 0.43
N TYR A 87 -9.09 -15.83 -0.85
CA TYR A 87 -9.24 -14.47 -1.38
C TYR A 87 -10.39 -13.68 -0.73
N ALA A 88 -11.35 -14.34 -0.07
CA ALA A 88 -12.38 -13.63 0.70
C ALA A 88 -11.77 -12.81 1.86
N ASP A 89 -10.65 -13.27 2.43
CA ASP A 89 -9.95 -12.52 3.49
C ASP A 89 -9.33 -11.24 2.94
N VAL A 90 -8.79 -11.32 1.72
CA VAL A 90 -8.23 -10.17 1.00
C VAL A 90 -9.35 -9.19 0.63
N GLU A 91 -10.47 -9.68 0.12
CA GLU A 91 -11.64 -8.86 -0.24
C GLU A 91 -12.19 -8.12 0.99
N LYS A 92 -12.35 -8.81 2.13
CA LYS A 92 -12.79 -8.22 3.40
C LYS A 92 -11.81 -7.16 3.92
N ALA A 93 -10.52 -7.49 3.96
CA ALA A 93 -9.51 -6.54 4.41
C ALA A 93 -9.42 -5.31 3.49
N LEU A 94 -9.59 -5.50 2.18
CA LEU A 94 -9.64 -4.40 1.21
C LEU A 94 -10.86 -3.50 1.44
N GLU A 95 -12.04 -4.07 1.69
CA GLU A 95 -13.26 -3.31 1.99
C GLU A 95 -13.08 -2.43 3.22
N GLU A 96 -12.52 -2.99 4.31
CA GLU A 96 -12.22 -2.24 5.54
C GLU A 96 -11.20 -1.12 5.29
N LEU A 97 -10.13 -1.38 4.53
CA LEU A 97 -9.12 -0.37 4.20
C LEU A 97 -9.66 0.72 3.27
N ALA A 98 -10.66 0.41 2.46
CA ALA A 98 -11.25 1.30 1.46
C ALA A 98 -12.45 2.11 1.98
N GLU A 99 -12.76 2.07 3.27
CA GLU A 99 -13.85 2.87 3.84
C GLU A 99 -13.69 4.37 3.48
N GLY A 100 -14.76 4.96 2.93
CA GLY A 100 -14.76 6.35 2.45
C GLY A 100 -13.99 6.60 1.14
N ALA A 101 -13.58 5.55 0.43
CA ALA A 101 -12.94 5.67 -0.88
C ALA A 101 -13.95 6.03 -1.97
N LEU A 102 -13.59 6.99 -2.83
CA LEU A 102 -14.25 7.25 -4.11
C LEU A 102 -13.58 6.41 -5.22
N LEU A 103 -12.28 6.18 -5.07
CA LEU A 103 -11.44 5.41 -5.97
C LEU A 103 -10.47 4.58 -5.14
N ILE A 104 -10.36 3.31 -5.49
CA ILE A 104 -9.39 2.36 -4.96
C ILE A 104 -8.43 2.02 -6.10
N VAL A 105 -7.14 2.24 -5.87
CA VAL A 105 -6.06 1.89 -6.79
C VAL A 105 -5.31 0.73 -6.16
N VAL A 106 -5.25 -0.39 -6.86
CA VAL A 106 -4.60 -1.61 -6.38
C VAL A 106 -3.52 -2.07 -7.33
N ASP A 107 -2.53 -2.81 -6.83
CA ASP A 107 -1.57 -3.49 -7.69
C ASP A 107 -2.27 -4.59 -8.53
N ASN A 108 -1.79 -4.80 -9.75
CA ASN A 108 -2.35 -5.78 -10.71
C ASN A 108 -2.36 -7.23 -10.20
N GLN A 109 -1.60 -7.53 -9.13
CA GLN A 109 -1.51 -8.88 -8.57
C GLN A 109 -2.32 -9.04 -7.28
N LEU A 110 -2.92 -7.97 -6.75
CA LEU A 110 -3.59 -8.01 -5.44
C LEU A 110 -4.80 -8.96 -5.46
N LEU A 111 -5.61 -8.88 -6.52
CA LEU A 111 -6.94 -9.49 -6.59
C LEU A 111 -6.99 -10.68 -7.55
N ALA A 112 -7.70 -11.75 -7.17
CA ALA A 112 -7.98 -12.87 -8.08
C ALA A 112 -9.13 -12.59 -9.05
N ARG A 113 -10.03 -11.68 -8.66
CA ARG A 113 -11.22 -11.26 -9.41
C ARG A 113 -11.60 -9.86 -8.96
N LYS A 114 -12.41 -9.16 -9.74
CA LYS A 114 -12.91 -7.84 -9.37
C LYS A 114 -13.87 -7.97 -8.17
N PRO A 115 -13.55 -7.41 -6.99
CA PRO A 115 -14.38 -7.54 -5.81
C PRO A 115 -15.59 -6.61 -5.89
N HIS A 116 -16.65 -6.98 -5.18
CA HIS A 116 -17.87 -6.19 -5.09
C HIS A 116 -17.75 -5.20 -3.93
N ILE A 117 -17.01 -4.10 -4.16
CA ILE A 117 -16.88 -2.99 -3.21
C ILE A 117 -17.65 -1.79 -3.77
N GLY A 118 -18.34 -1.03 -2.91
CA GLY A 118 -19.14 0.14 -3.28
C GLY A 118 -18.34 1.35 -3.81
N ALA A 119 -17.09 1.14 -4.23
CA ALA A 119 -16.19 2.16 -4.76
C ALA A 119 -15.60 1.70 -6.10
N ARG A 120 -15.19 2.66 -6.93
CA ARG A 120 -14.53 2.34 -8.20
C ARG A 120 -13.14 1.75 -7.92
N ILE A 121 -12.85 0.59 -8.50
CA ILE A 121 -11.53 -0.06 -8.41
C ILE A 121 -10.81 0.05 -9.76
N ILE A 122 -9.53 0.39 -9.71
CA ILE A 122 -8.61 0.31 -10.84
C ILE A 122 -7.34 -0.42 -10.46
N GLU A 123 -6.90 -1.31 -11.33
CA GLU A 123 -5.61 -2.00 -11.23
C GLU A 123 -4.53 -1.23 -11.98
N ARG A 124 -3.37 -1.05 -11.36
CA ARG A 124 -2.22 -0.36 -11.96
C ARG A 124 -0.90 -1.02 -11.59
N ASP A 125 0.08 -0.82 -12.47
CA ASP A 125 1.48 -1.15 -12.22
C ASP A 125 2.07 -0.17 -11.19
N SER A 126 2.50 -0.69 -10.05
CA SER A 126 3.13 0.05 -8.95
C SER A 126 4.32 0.90 -9.39
N ARG A 127 5.08 0.51 -10.43
CA ARG A 127 6.20 1.30 -10.97
C ARG A 127 5.78 2.69 -11.46
N LYS A 128 4.53 2.84 -11.89
CA LYS A 128 3.99 4.09 -12.47
C LYS A 128 3.16 4.91 -11.49
N VAL A 129 2.80 4.35 -10.33
CA VAL A 129 1.86 4.96 -9.38
C VAL A 129 2.54 5.16 -8.02
N PRO A 130 2.88 6.41 -7.65
CA PRO A 130 3.60 6.65 -6.40
C PRO A 130 2.85 6.17 -5.15
N GLY A 131 1.52 6.35 -5.12
CA GLY A 131 0.70 5.87 -4.01
C GLY A 131 0.78 4.36 -3.76
N LEU A 132 0.91 3.54 -4.82
CA LEU A 132 1.08 2.09 -4.66
C LEU A 132 2.44 1.75 -4.04
N GLN A 133 3.52 2.42 -4.44
CA GLN A 133 4.83 2.21 -3.81
C GLN A 133 4.86 2.66 -2.34
N LEU A 134 4.10 3.70 -1.97
CA LEU A 134 3.93 4.05 -0.56
C LEU A 134 3.12 2.98 0.18
N ALA A 135 2.06 2.43 -0.43
CA ALA A 135 1.29 1.34 0.13
C ALA A 135 2.13 0.06 0.34
N ASP A 136 3.05 -0.29 -0.59
CA ASP A 136 4.04 -1.37 -0.43
C ASP A 136 4.88 -1.21 0.85
N ILE A 137 5.37 0.01 1.10
CA ILE A 137 6.14 0.33 2.31
C ILE A 137 5.30 0.08 3.56
N ILE A 138 4.04 0.52 3.56
CA ILE A 138 3.11 0.30 4.68
C ILE A 138 2.85 -1.20 4.87
N ALA A 139 2.57 -1.94 3.80
CA ALA A 139 2.29 -3.37 3.83
C ALA A 139 3.49 -4.15 4.38
N GLY A 140 4.69 -3.87 3.86
CA GLY A 140 5.92 -4.50 4.30
C GLY A 140 6.27 -4.18 5.76
N HIS A 141 6.09 -2.93 6.20
CA HIS A 141 6.29 -2.54 7.59
C HIS A 141 5.29 -3.23 8.52
N ALA A 142 4.00 -3.24 8.17
CA ALA A 142 2.95 -3.90 8.95
C ALA A 142 3.23 -5.40 9.07
N ARG A 143 3.58 -6.06 7.96
CA ARG A 143 3.95 -7.48 7.95
C ARG A 143 5.12 -7.75 8.88
N GLN A 144 6.21 -6.98 8.78
CA GLN A 144 7.37 -7.19 9.64
C GLN A 144 7.06 -7.02 11.13
N LYS A 145 6.17 -6.07 11.47
CA LYS A 145 5.82 -5.78 12.86
C LYS A 145 4.93 -6.84 13.49
N HIS A 146 4.03 -7.44 12.71
CA HIS A 146 2.92 -8.26 13.23
C HIS A 146 3.01 -9.74 12.84
N CYS A 147 3.72 -10.08 11.77
CA CYS A 147 4.02 -11.47 11.44
C CYS A 147 5.30 -11.87 12.19
N ILE A 148 5.16 -12.60 13.30
CA ILE A 148 6.28 -13.21 14.01
C ILE A 148 7.02 -14.12 13.02
N ARG A 149 8.36 -13.96 12.91
CA ARG A 149 9.19 -15.00 12.32
C ARG A 149 9.02 -16.25 13.18
N LEU A 150 8.21 -17.20 12.74
CA LEU A 150 8.37 -18.60 13.15
C LEU A 150 9.76 -19.06 12.71
#